data_AF-A0A967I381-F1
#
_entry.id   AF-A0A967I381-F1
#
_cell.length_a   1.000
_cell.length_b   1.000
_cell.length_c   1.000
_cell.angle_alpha   90.00
_cell.angle_beta   90.00
_cell.angle_gamma   90.00
#
_symmetry.space_group_name_H-M   'P 1'
#
loop_
_entity.id
_entity.type
_entity.pdbx_description
1 polymer ?
#
loop_
_entity_poly.entity_id
_entity_poly.type
_entity_poly.pdbx_seq_one_letter_code
_entity_poly.pdbx_strand_id
1 'polypeptide(L)' 'GIRQQFDLIIVAISKASGEMLFNPASQTRIQIGDTLIALGQRSSLKKLEELLGNVNNQ' A
#
# COMPACT_ATOMS: atom_id res chain seq x y z
N GLY A 1 6.77 10.02 2.13
CA GLY A 1 6.42 8.59 2.24
C GLY A 1 4.92 8.43 2.44
N ILE A 2 4.36 7.23 2.21
CA ILE A 2 2.90 7.03 2.10
C ILE A 2 2.13 7.62 3.30
N ARG A 3 2.57 7.38 4.53
CA ARG A 3 1.89 7.88 5.74
C ARG A 3 1.77 9.39 5.81
N GLN A 4 2.86 10.12 5.61
CA GLN A 4 2.85 11.58 5.72
C GLN A 4 2.14 12.26 4.54
N GLN A 5 2.22 11.65 3.35
CA GLN A 5 1.69 12.26 2.13
C GLN A 5 0.20 12.00 1.93
N PHE A 6 -0.29 10.83 2.37
CA PHE A 6 -1.67 10.42 2.15
C PHE A 6 -2.45 10.24 3.46
N ASP A 7 -1.83 10.41 4.64
CA ASP A 7 -2.48 10.09 5.93
C ASP A 7 -3.02 8.65 5.97
N LEU A 8 -2.18 7.71 5.48
CA LEU A 8 -2.47 6.29 5.43
C LEU A 8 -1.51 5.49 6.32
N ILE A 9 -2.03 4.46 6.98
CA ILE A 9 -1.24 3.53 7.77
C ILE A 9 -1.13 2.23 7.00
N ILE A 10 0.09 1.79 6.69
CA ILE A 10 0.32 0.44 6.14
C ILE A 10 0.39 -0.54 7.30
N VAL A 11 -0.55 -1.47 7.36
CA VAL A 11 -0.65 -2.47 8.43
C VAL A 11 0.11 -3.74 8.05
N ALA A 12 0.06 -4.12 6.77
CA ALA A 12 0.77 -5.28 6.25
C ALA A 12 1.07 -5.17 4.76
N ILE A 13 2.02 -5.97 4.31
CA ILE A 13 2.35 -6.18 2.90
C ILE A 13 2.32 -7.69 2.66
N SER A 14 1.44 -8.13 1.76
CA SER A 14 1.53 -9.48 1.19
C SER A 14 2.47 -9.42 0.00
N LYS A 15 3.59 -10.11 0.11
CA LYS A 15 4.60 -10.18 -0.95
C LYS A 15 4.12 -11.09 -2.08
N ALA A 16 4.57 -10.81 -3.29
CA ALA A 16 4.31 -11.67 -4.45
C ALA A 16 4.78 -13.13 -4.23
N SER A 17 5.76 -13.36 -3.35
CA SER A 17 6.24 -14.68 -2.94
C SER A 17 5.26 -15.45 -2.04
N GLY A 18 4.20 -14.82 -1.52
CA GLY A 18 3.31 -15.35 -0.49
C GLY A 18 3.74 -15.04 0.94
N GLU A 19 4.89 -14.38 1.13
CA GLU A 19 5.33 -13.92 2.46
C GLU A 19 4.45 -12.76 2.96
N MET A 20 4.06 -12.83 4.23
CA MET A 20 3.30 -11.76 4.89
C MET A 20 4.22 -10.95 5.81
N LEU A 21 4.37 -9.66 5.52
CA LEU A 21 5.07 -8.71 6.37
C LEU A 21 4.07 -7.86 7.16
N PHE A 22 4.05 -8.00 8.48
CA PHE A 22 3.21 -7.20 9.37
C PHE A 22 3.97 -6.00 9.92
N ASN A 23 3.29 -4.86 10.04
CA ASN A 23 3.84 -3.58 10.49
C ASN A 23 5.20 -3.26 9.84
N PRO A 24 5.23 -3.07 8.50
CA PRO A 24 6.48 -2.90 7.78
C PRO A 24 7.25 -1.66 8.26
N ALA A 25 8.58 -1.78 8.33
CA ALA A 25 9.45 -0.64 8.59
C ALA A 25 9.29 0.43 7.49
N SER A 26 9.61 1.69 7.81
CA SER A 26 9.54 2.81 6.87
C SER A 26 10.44 2.65 5.63
N GLN A 27 11.50 1.86 5.78
CA GLN A 27 12.47 1.52 4.72
C GLN A 27 12.08 0.27 3.92
N THR A 28 10.99 -0.40 4.26
CA THR A 28 10.51 -1.57 3.52
C THR A 28 10.17 -1.18 2.10
N ARG A 29 10.78 -1.87 1.12
CA ARG A 29 10.52 -1.65 -0.30
C ARG A 29 9.26 -2.38 -0.72
N ILE A 30 8.37 -1.65 -1.38
CA ILE A 30 7.19 -2.19 -2.05
C ILE A 30 7.60 -2.54 -3.48
N GLN A 31 7.22 -3.72 -3.94
CA GLN A 31 7.57 -4.25 -5.25
C GLN A 31 6.32 -4.53 -6.08
N ILE A 32 6.48 -4.63 -7.40
CA ILE A 32 5.39 -5.01 -8.30
C ILE A 32 4.88 -6.39 -7.90
N GLY A 33 3.55 -6.54 -7.82
CA GLY A 33 2.89 -7.76 -7.39
C GLY A 33 2.65 -7.84 -5.87
N ASP A 34 3.23 -6.94 -5.08
CA ASP A 34 2.87 -6.83 -3.67
C ASP A 34 1.44 -6.32 -3.51
N THR A 35 0.71 -6.86 -2.54
CA THR A 35 -0.56 -6.30 -2.08
C THR A 35 -0.35 -5.53 -0.78
N LEU A 36 -0.73 -4.26 -0.76
CA LEU A 36 -0.68 -3.41 0.42
C LEU A 36 -2.01 -3.48 1.17
N ILE A 37 -1.94 -3.70 2.48
CA ILE A 37 -3.09 -3.59 3.38
C ILE A 37 -2.93 -2.28 4.15
N ALA A 38 -3.77 -1.29 3.83
CA ALA A 38 -3.69 0.06 4.34
C ALA A 38 -5.00 0.52 5.00
N LEU A 39 -4.89 1.37 6.01
CA LEU A 39 -6.00 2.00 6.71
C LEU A 39 -5.92 3.52 6.58
N GLY A 40 -7.07 4.17 6.40
CA GLY A 40 -7.20 5.62 6.40
C GLY A 40 -8.48 6.06 5.69
N GLN A 41 -8.58 7.35 5.38
CA GLN A 41 -9.76 7.88 4.70
C GLN A 41 -9.88 7.37 3.25
N ARG A 42 -11.11 7.14 2.79
CA ARG A 42 -11.37 6.66 1.42
C ARG A 42 -10.78 7.57 0.34
N SER A 43 -10.82 8.88 0.54
CA SER A 43 -10.23 9.87 -0.38
C SER A 43 -8.71 9.72 -0.49
N SER A 44 -8.04 9.42 0.62
CA SER A 44 -6.61 9.17 0.67
C SER A 44 -6.22 7.86 -0.02
N LEU A 45 -6.99 6.79 0.20
CA LEU A 45 -6.80 5.52 -0.49
C LEU A 45 -6.91 5.70 -2.01
N LYS A 46 -7.94 6.40 -2.48
CA LYS A 46 -8.14 6.66 -3.91
C LYS A 46 -6.97 7.44 -4.53
N LYS A 47 -6.43 8.45 -3.84
CA LYS A 47 -5.25 9.19 -4.32
C LYS A 47 -4.01 8.30 -4.45
N LEU A 48 -3.85 7.33 -3.53
CA LEU A 48 -2.76 6.37 -3.61
C LEU A 48 -2.97 5.39 -4.78
N GLU A 49 -4.20 4.91 -5.01
CA GLU A 49 -4.55 4.06 -6.15
C GLU A 49 -4.26 4.76 -7.49
N GLU A 50 -4.67 6.03 -7.62
CA GLU A 50 -4.41 6.85 -8.81
C GLU A 50 -2.90 7.03 -9.06
N LEU A 51 -2.10 7.23 -8.00
CA LEU A 51 -0.64 7.34 -8.09
C LEU A 51 0.00 6.03 -8.58
N LEU A 52 -0.49 4.89 -8.11
CA LEU A 52 0.05 3.56 -8.45
C LEU A 52 -0.34 3.10 -9.87
N GLY A 53 -1.23 3.84 -10.54
CA GLY A 53 -1.80 3.47 -11.83
C GLY A 53 -2.92 2.45 -11.61
N ASN A 54 -4.14 2.84 -11.99
CA ASN A 54 -5.37 2.07 -11.77
C ASN A 54 -5.19 0.55 -11.92
N VAL A 55 -5.21 -0.17 -10.79
CA VAL A 55 -5.40 -1.63 -10.75
C VAL A 55 -6.89 -1.89 -10.62
N ASN A 56 -7.66 -1.52 -11.65
CA ASN A 56 -9.06 -1.93 -11.78
C ASN A 56 -9.29 -2.27 -13.26
N ASN A 57 -8.90 -3.48 -13.65
CA ASN A 57 -9.56 -4.17 -14.74
C ASN A 57 -10.84 -4.78 -14.15
N GLN A 58 -11.96 -4.09 -14.38
CA GLN A 58 -13.37 -4.51 -14.30
C GLN A 58 -13.83 -5.27 -13.04
#